data_AF-A0A1I7U2E0-F1
#
_entry.id   AF-A0A1I7U2E0-F1
#
_cell.length_a   1.000
_cell.length_b   1.000
_cell.length_c   1.000
_cell.angle_alpha   90.00
_cell.angle_beta   90.00
_cell.angle_gamma   90.00
#
_symmetry.space_group_name_H-M   'P 1'
#
loop_
_entity.id
_entity.type
_entity.pdbx_description
1 polymer ?
#
loop_
_entity_poly.entity_id
_entity_poly.type
_entity_poly.pdbx_seq_one_letter_code
_entity_poly.pdbx_strand_id
1 'polypeptide(L)'
;MNRFIGIMAASGAYFMNSLLTVSMSSNRFYSLFFPFGIRFLRRISVINWAITVSMCLVSAFSLFSARDGCACVYDPDILIWRGEISECSDMLMSYIPFFVFGTTIVTNSLNVAIIIRLLMEKMTGMNVEESKRRRKRWKIQFVQSVTQDCLQLIDIINSYYIAKLNDFLWFQFLFVTLSFLSVTAIDGFVMFVCQSDVHPKWIKRKRTGNNVLKTTISSTHFH
;
A
#
# COMPACT_ATOMS: atom_id res chain seq x y z
N MET A 1 -9.20 -5.34 -26.81
CA MET A 1 -8.13 -5.84 -25.92
C MET A 1 -7.48 -4.72 -25.12
N ASN A 2 -7.01 -3.62 -25.75
CA ASN A 2 -6.44 -2.47 -25.04
C ASN A 2 -7.38 -1.82 -24.00
N ARG A 3 -8.67 -1.69 -24.31
CA ARG A 3 -9.68 -1.14 -23.38
C ARG A 3 -9.77 -1.93 -22.06
N PHE A 4 -9.87 -3.25 -22.16
CA PHE A 4 -10.00 -4.12 -20.98
C PHE A 4 -8.72 -4.13 -20.13
N ILE A 5 -7.55 -4.19 -20.78
CA ILE A 5 -6.26 -4.15 -20.10
C ILE A 5 -6.08 -2.80 -19.38
N GLY A 6 -6.46 -1.69 -20.04
CA GLY A 6 -6.41 -0.36 -19.44
C GLY A 6 -7.29 -0.25 -18.20
N ILE A 7 -8.55 -0.69 -18.29
CA ILE A 7 -9.48 -0.65 -17.15
C ILE A 7 -8.96 -1.48 -15.98
N MET A 8 -8.51 -2.72 -16.21
CA MET A 8 -7.96 -3.56 -15.14
C MET A 8 -6.68 -2.98 -14.54
N ALA A 9 -5.82 -2.37 -15.36
CA ALA A 9 -4.60 -1.74 -14.87
C ALA A 9 -4.92 -0.53 -13.99
N ALA A 10 -5.81 0.37 -14.42
CA ALA A 10 -6.23 1.52 -13.64
C ALA A 10 -6.99 1.12 -12.37
N SER A 11 -7.93 0.19 -12.48
CA SER A 11 -8.72 -0.25 -11.33
C SER A 11 -7.89 -1.03 -10.31
N GLY A 12 -6.96 -1.86 -10.78
CA GLY A 12 -6.00 -2.56 -9.95
C GLY A 12 -5.04 -1.58 -9.26
N ALA A 13 -4.45 -0.66 -10.01
CA ALA A 13 -3.48 0.30 -9.48
C ALA A 13 -4.04 1.16 -8.34
N TYR A 14 -5.29 1.62 -8.45
CA TYR A 14 -5.87 2.54 -7.48
C TYR A 14 -6.79 1.87 -6.47
N PHE A 15 -7.80 1.11 -6.91
CA PHE A 15 -8.76 0.50 -5.97
C PHE A 15 -8.16 -0.68 -5.22
N MET A 16 -7.47 -1.59 -5.91
CA MET A 16 -6.93 -2.78 -5.26
C MET A 16 -5.82 -2.40 -4.26
N ASN A 17 -4.90 -1.50 -4.63
CA ASN A 17 -3.86 -1.03 -3.72
C ASN A 17 -4.46 -0.38 -2.46
N SER A 18 -5.42 0.52 -2.61
CA SER A 18 -6.13 1.15 -1.49
C SER A 18 -6.85 0.16 -0.58
N LEU A 19 -7.50 -0.87 -1.14
CA LEU A 19 -8.19 -1.89 -0.35
C LEU A 19 -7.20 -2.81 0.38
N LEU A 20 -6.05 -3.12 -0.23
CA LEU A 20 -4.99 -3.90 0.40
C LEU A 20 -4.39 -3.17 1.60
N THR A 21 -4.08 -1.88 1.46
CA THR A 21 -3.53 -1.08 2.57
C THR A 21 -4.52 -0.99 3.73
N VAL A 22 -5.81 -0.75 3.45
CA VAL A 22 -6.89 -0.76 4.45
C VAL A 22 -7.00 -2.12 5.14
N SER A 23 -7.03 -3.21 4.37
CA SER A 23 -7.15 -4.57 4.90
C SER A 23 -5.98 -4.93 5.83
N MET A 24 -4.76 -4.58 5.42
CA MET A 24 -3.56 -4.84 6.21
C MET A 24 -3.50 -3.99 7.49
N SER A 25 -3.89 -2.71 7.41
CA SER A 25 -3.98 -1.83 8.58
C SER A 25 -5.04 -2.32 9.58
N SER A 26 -6.21 -2.71 9.08
CA SER A 26 -7.32 -3.24 9.87
C SER A 26 -6.96 -4.55 10.58
N ASN A 27 -6.26 -5.46 9.89
CA ASN A 27 -5.79 -6.71 10.49
C ASN A 27 -4.82 -6.46 11.66
N ARG A 28 -3.92 -5.49 11.53
CA ARG A 28 -3.01 -5.09 12.62
C ARG A 28 -3.78 -4.46 13.78
N PHE A 29 -4.72 -3.57 13.48
CA PHE A 29 -5.58 -2.93 14.48
C PHE A 29 -6.35 -3.99 15.29
N TYR A 30 -7.04 -4.90 14.61
CA TYR A 30 -7.81 -5.96 15.25
C TYR A 30 -6.92 -6.85 16.15
N SER A 31 -5.77 -7.29 15.65
CA SER A 31 -4.84 -8.12 16.41
C SER A 31 -4.28 -7.45 17.66
N LEU A 32 -4.22 -6.13 17.69
CA LEU A 32 -3.65 -5.38 18.81
C LEU A 32 -4.71 -5.00 19.86
N PHE A 33 -5.89 -4.56 19.43
CA PHE A 33 -6.97 -4.14 20.34
C PHE A 33 -7.73 -5.33 20.94
N PHE A 34 -7.76 -6.47 20.24
CA PHE A 34 -8.49 -7.66 20.67
C PHE A 34 -7.55 -8.89 20.77
N PRO A 35 -6.55 -8.89 21.68
CA PRO A 35 -5.59 -9.99 21.80
C PRO A 35 -6.22 -11.32 22.26
N PHE A 36 -7.35 -11.25 22.99
CA PHE A 36 -8.18 -12.41 23.38
C PHE A 36 -9.42 -12.59 22.49
N GLY A 37 -9.50 -11.85 21.38
CA GLY A 37 -10.59 -11.94 20.42
C GLY A 37 -10.82 -13.36 19.93
N ILE A 38 -12.05 -13.62 19.48
CA ILE A 38 -12.61 -14.93 19.10
C ILE A 38 -11.55 -15.83 18.45
N ARG A 39 -11.10 -16.89 19.14
CA ARG A 39 -10.06 -17.84 18.67
C ARG A 39 -10.28 -18.32 17.22
N PHE A 40 -11.53 -18.36 16.78
CA PHE A 40 -11.96 -18.68 15.42
C PHE A 40 -11.44 -17.71 14.35
N LEU A 41 -11.52 -16.39 14.59
CA LEU A 41 -11.05 -15.34 13.66
C LEU A 41 -9.52 -15.34 13.52
N ARG A 42 -8.79 -15.85 14.53
CA ARG A 42 -7.33 -16.03 14.45
C ARG A 42 -6.93 -17.32 13.73
N ARG A 43 -7.82 -18.31 13.66
CA ARG A 43 -7.58 -19.63 13.04
C ARG A 43 -7.86 -19.61 11.53
N ILE A 44 -8.82 -18.79 11.11
CA ILE A 44 -9.10 -18.51 9.70
C ILE A 44 -8.19 -17.37 9.25
N SER A 45 -7.64 -17.47 8.04
CA SER A 45 -6.90 -16.35 7.45
C SER A 45 -7.89 -15.26 6.99
N VAL A 46 -8.49 -14.56 7.96
CA VAL A 46 -9.48 -13.48 7.73
C VAL A 46 -8.92 -12.43 6.77
N ILE A 47 -7.62 -12.15 6.86
CA ILE A 47 -6.92 -11.27 5.93
C ILE A 47 -6.92 -11.82 4.49
N ASN A 48 -6.67 -13.12 4.28
CA ASN A 48 -6.71 -13.69 2.93
C ASN A 48 -8.13 -13.66 2.36
N TRP A 49 -9.15 -13.88 3.20
CA TRP A 49 -10.55 -13.73 2.78
C TRP A 49 -10.87 -12.28 2.44
N ALA A 50 -10.45 -11.31 3.26
CA ALA A 50 -10.64 -9.88 2.98
C ALA A 50 -9.95 -9.45 1.67
N ILE A 51 -8.73 -9.94 1.41
CA ILE A 51 -8.01 -9.70 0.16
C ILE A 51 -8.75 -10.34 -1.02
N THR A 52 -9.23 -11.58 -0.87
CA THR A 52 -9.97 -12.29 -1.93
C THR A 52 -11.27 -11.55 -2.27
N VAL A 53 -12.03 -11.13 -1.26
CA VAL A 53 -13.23 -10.31 -1.43
C VAL A 53 -12.90 -9.00 -2.12
N SER A 54 -11.82 -8.32 -1.74
CA SER A 54 -11.36 -7.09 -2.38
C SER A 54 -11.02 -7.32 -3.86
N MET A 55 -10.31 -8.41 -4.19
CA MET A 55 -10.02 -8.80 -5.57
C MET A 55 -11.30 -9.03 -6.36
N CYS A 56 -12.27 -9.77 -5.80
CA CYS A 56 -13.55 -10.02 -6.45
C CYS A 56 -14.34 -8.73 -6.68
N LEU A 57 -14.38 -7.82 -5.70
CA LEU A 57 -15.07 -6.53 -5.81
C LEU A 57 -14.45 -5.63 -6.88
N VAL A 58 -13.12 -5.50 -6.89
CA VAL A 58 -12.41 -4.69 -7.91
C VAL A 58 -12.58 -5.31 -9.30
N SER A 59 -12.55 -6.64 -9.41
CA SER A 59 -12.78 -7.32 -10.69
C SER A 59 -14.22 -7.13 -11.19
N ALA A 60 -15.22 -7.24 -10.32
CA ALA A 60 -16.62 -6.99 -10.65
C ALA A 60 -16.84 -5.53 -11.06
N PHE A 61 -16.23 -4.59 -10.35
CA PHE A 61 -16.24 -3.17 -10.69
C PHE A 61 -15.59 -2.91 -12.05
N SER A 62 -14.45 -3.55 -12.34
CA SER A 62 -13.77 -3.43 -13.64
C SER A 62 -14.62 -3.95 -14.79
N LEU A 63 -15.35 -5.06 -14.58
CA LEU A 63 -16.30 -5.60 -15.56
C LEU A 63 -17.50 -4.67 -15.77
N PHE A 64 -17.97 -4.02 -14.71
CA PHE A 64 -19.01 -3.00 -14.80
C PHE A 64 -18.54 -1.78 -15.61
N SER A 65 -17.35 -1.26 -15.30
CA SER A 65 -16.72 -0.15 -16.03
C SER A 65 -16.35 -0.50 -17.47
N ALA A 66 -16.31 -1.78 -17.85
CA ALA A 66 -16.08 -2.19 -19.23
C ALA A 66 -17.30 -2.02 -20.15
N ARG A 67 -18.47 -1.63 -19.62
CA ARG A 67 -19.64 -1.28 -20.44
C ARG A 67 -19.39 -0.02 -21.26
N ASP A 68 -20.04 0.08 -22.42
CA ASP A 68 -19.99 1.27 -23.28
C ASP A 68 -20.53 2.50 -22.54
N GLY A 69 -19.76 3.59 -22.59
CA GLY A 69 -20.06 4.84 -21.87
C GLY A 69 -19.68 4.82 -20.39
N CYS A 70 -18.91 3.84 -19.90
CA CYS A 70 -18.48 3.79 -18.49
C CYS A 70 -16.98 3.53 -18.31
N ALA A 71 -16.21 3.48 -19.41
CA ALA A 71 -14.81 3.12 -19.36
C ALA A 71 -13.88 4.32 -19.20
N CYS A 72 -12.88 4.17 -18.33
CA CYS A 72 -11.68 4.99 -18.34
C CYS A 72 -10.65 4.34 -19.27
N VAL A 73 -10.36 4.98 -20.40
CA VAL A 73 -9.46 4.47 -21.42
C VAL A 73 -8.19 5.31 -21.41
N TYR A 74 -7.04 4.64 -21.48
CA TYR A 74 -5.76 5.32 -21.67
C TYR A 74 -5.64 5.76 -23.12
N ASP A 75 -5.50 7.06 -23.33
CA ASP A 75 -5.31 7.66 -24.66
C ASP A 75 -3.79 7.71 -24.96
N PRO A 76 -3.30 6.93 -25.94
CA PRO A 76 -1.88 6.87 -26.25
C PRO A 76 -1.34 8.13 -26.93
N ASP A 77 -2.19 8.94 -27.55
CA ASP A 77 -1.76 10.13 -28.32
C ASP A 77 -1.44 11.32 -27.40
N ILE A 78 -2.07 11.35 -26.22
CA ILE A 78 -1.90 12.38 -25.18
C ILE A 78 -1.43 11.79 -23.85
N LEU A 79 -1.19 10.47 -23.77
CA LEU A 79 -0.60 9.78 -22.63
C LEU A 79 -1.33 9.98 -21.29
N ILE A 80 -2.66 10.20 -21.33
CA ILE A 80 -3.51 10.40 -20.15
C ILE A 80 -4.68 9.42 -20.12
N TRP A 81 -5.23 9.19 -18.92
CA TRP A 81 -6.49 8.48 -18.75
C TRP A 81 -7.67 9.43 -19.01
N ARG A 82 -8.50 9.12 -20.00
CA ARG A 82 -9.73 9.84 -20.31
C ARG A 82 -10.95 8.97 -20.13
N GLY A 83 -12.03 9.60 -19.69
CA GLY A 83 -13.35 9.00 -19.72
C GLY A 83 -13.97 9.06 -21.11
N GLU A 84 -14.85 8.11 -21.40
CA GLU A 84 -15.76 8.20 -22.56
C GLU A 84 -16.78 9.34 -22.36
N ILE A 85 -17.23 9.99 -23.44
CA ILE A 85 -18.15 11.15 -23.36
C ILE A 85 -19.53 10.68 -22.89
N SER A 86 -19.73 10.64 -21.58
CA SER A 86 -20.87 9.99 -20.93
C SER A 86 -20.90 10.31 -19.43
N GLU A 87 -22.10 10.44 -18.86
CA GLU A 87 -22.27 10.77 -17.44
C GLU A 87 -21.66 9.71 -16.49
N CYS A 88 -21.71 8.43 -16.88
CA CYS A 88 -21.16 7.34 -16.09
C CYS A 88 -19.63 7.44 -15.99
N SER A 89 -18.95 7.76 -17.09
CA SER A 89 -17.50 7.92 -17.08
C SER A 89 -17.05 9.17 -16.30
N ASP A 90 -17.83 10.25 -16.34
CA ASP A 90 -17.54 11.47 -15.57
C ASP A 90 -17.67 11.24 -14.06
N MET A 91 -18.71 10.49 -13.65
CA MET A 91 -18.87 10.05 -12.27
C MET A 91 -17.69 9.17 -11.83
N LEU A 92 -17.29 8.21 -12.66
CA LEU A 92 -16.20 7.29 -12.37
C LEU A 92 -14.85 8.01 -12.20
N MET A 93 -14.53 8.93 -13.11
CA MET A 93 -13.29 9.73 -13.05
C MET A 93 -13.20 10.60 -11.80
N SER A 94 -14.33 11.10 -11.31
CA SER A 94 -14.38 11.85 -10.05
C SER A 94 -14.30 10.93 -8.83
N TYR A 95 -14.87 9.72 -8.91
CA TYR A 95 -14.89 8.76 -7.80
C TYR A 95 -13.50 8.23 -7.41
N ILE A 96 -12.61 8.02 -8.40
CA ILE A 96 -11.25 7.49 -8.18
C ILE A 96 -10.46 8.29 -7.14
N PRO A 97 -10.24 9.62 -7.30
CA PRO A 97 -9.52 10.40 -6.30
C PRO A 97 -10.23 10.38 -4.94
N PHE A 98 -11.57 10.53 -4.89
CA PHE A 98 -12.31 10.46 -3.62
C PHE A 98 -12.11 9.13 -2.88
N PHE A 99 -12.10 8.01 -3.60
CA PHE A 99 -11.86 6.70 -3.02
C PHE A 99 -10.45 6.57 -2.45
N VAL A 100 -9.43 7.02 -3.20
CA VAL A 100 -8.04 6.99 -2.73
C VAL A 100 -7.87 7.89 -1.50
N PHE A 101 -8.34 9.14 -1.53
CA PHE A 101 -8.29 10.03 -0.36
C PHE A 101 -9.01 9.44 0.85
N GLY A 102 -10.22 8.90 0.66
CA GLY A 102 -11.00 8.30 1.73
C GLY A 102 -10.30 7.09 2.36
N THR A 103 -9.77 6.19 1.54
CA THR A 103 -9.03 5.02 2.03
C THR A 103 -7.73 5.42 2.73
N THR A 104 -7.00 6.43 2.25
CA THR A 104 -5.81 6.98 2.90
C THR A 104 -6.12 7.59 4.27
N ILE A 105 -7.26 8.26 4.43
CA ILE A 105 -7.68 8.78 5.75
C ILE A 105 -7.93 7.62 6.71
N VAL A 106 -8.62 6.57 6.26
CA VAL A 106 -8.91 5.37 7.06
C VAL A 106 -7.63 4.66 7.48
N THR A 107 -6.70 4.40 6.54
CA THR A 107 -5.43 3.71 6.84
C THR A 107 -4.60 4.48 7.86
N ASN A 108 -4.44 5.79 7.67
CA ASN A 108 -3.68 6.65 8.57
C ASN A 108 -4.32 6.75 9.95
N SER A 109 -5.66 6.83 10.04
CA SER A 109 -6.38 6.84 11.31
C SER A 109 -6.14 5.54 12.10
N LEU A 110 -6.22 4.39 11.43
CA LEU A 110 -5.94 3.08 12.05
C LEU A 110 -4.47 2.98 12.50
N ASN A 111 -3.54 3.45 11.68
CA ASN A 111 -2.12 3.48 12.00
C ASN A 111 -1.81 4.35 13.23
N VAL A 112 -2.43 5.52 13.35
CA VAL A 112 -2.31 6.39 14.53
C VAL A 112 -2.90 5.72 15.76
N ALA A 113 -4.09 5.12 15.66
CA ALA A 113 -4.72 4.40 16.76
C ALA A 113 -3.84 3.23 17.26
N ILE A 114 -3.20 2.49 16.35
CA ILE A 114 -2.21 1.47 16.66
C ILE A 114 -1.05 2.09 17.45
N ILE A 115 -0.43 3.18 16.98
CA ILE A 115 0.68 3.83 17.69
C ILE A 115 0.27 4.24 19.10
N ILE A 116 -0.88 4.91 19.26
CA ILE A 116 -1.37 5.38 20.55
C ILE A 116 -1.53 4.20 21.52
N ARG A 117 -2.18 3.12 21.08
CA ARG A 117 -2.36 1.91 21.91
C ARG A 117 -1.03 1.33 22.36
N LEU A 118 -0.03 1.33 21.48
CA LEU A 118 1.31 0.80 21.76
C LEU A 118 2.14 1.67 22.71
N LEU A 119 1.89 2.97 22.72
CA LEU A 119 2.50 3.88 23.68
C LEU A 119 1.84 3.74 25.06
N MET A 120 0.53 3.45 25.11
CA MET A 120 -0.23 3.26 26.34
C MET A 120 -0.03 1.89 26.99
N GLU A 121 0.15 0.82 26.21
CA GLU A 121 0.46 -0.51 26.75
C GLU A 121 1.87 -0.53 27.35
N LYS A 122 1.94 -0.31 28.66
CA LYS A 122 3.13 -0.57 29.46
C LYS A 122 3.46 -2.06 29.29
N MET A 123 4.62 -2.37 28.70
CA MET A 123 5.06 -3.76 28.49
C MET A 123 5.53 -4.42 29.79
N THR A 124 4.65 -4.46 30.78
CA THR A 124 4.81 -5.20 32.03
C THR A 124 4.65 -6.69 31.76
N GLY A 125 5.71 -7.48 32.00
CA GLY A 125 5.71 -8.94 31.89
C GLY A 125 6.33 -9.53 30.62
N MET A 126 6.75 -8.71 29.65
CA MET A 126 7.47 -9.17 28.44
C MET A 126 8.98 -8.91 28.54
N ASN A 127 9.79 -9.83 28.00
CA ASN A 127 11.23 -9.65 27.90
C ASN A 127 11.56 -8.35 27.14
N VAL A 128 12.49 -7.54 27.69
CA VAL A 128 12.88 -6.24 27.15
C VAL A 128 13.36 -6.35 25.70
N GLU A 129 14.03 -7.45 25.36
CA GLU A 129 14.49 -7.76 24.00
C GLU A 129 13.33 -7.93 23.00
N GLU A 130 12.32 -8.73 23.38
CA GLU A 130 11.14 -9.00 22.55
C GLU A 130 10.28 -7.74 22.38
N SER A 131 10.11 -6.98 23.47
CA SER A 131 9.47 -5.68 23.50
C SER A 131 10.09 -4.70 22.50
N LYS A 132 11.43 -4.59 22.48
CA LYS A 132 12.16 -3.75 21.53
C LYS A 132 12.00 -4.24 20.10
N ARG A 133 12.04 -5.56 19.86
CA ARG A 133 11.86 -6.15 18.52
C ARG A 133 10.46 -5.89 17.96
N ARG A 134 9.41 -6.04 18.77
CA ARG A 134 8.02 -5.74 18.37
C ARG A 134 7.84 -4.26 18.04
N ARG A 135 8.31 -3.35 18.91
CA ARG A 135 8.30 -1.90 18.65
C ARG A 135 9.03 -1.53 17.36
N LYS A 136 10.17 -2.15 17.07
CA LYS A 136 10.90 -1.93 15.81
C LYS A 136 10.09 -2.38 14.60
N ARG A 137 9.49 -3.58 14.63
CA ARG A 137 8.64 -4.08 13.54
C ARG A 137 7.46 -3.15 13.27
N TRP A 138 6.81 -2.66 14.32
CA TRP A 138 5.67 -1.74 14.18
C TRP A 138 6.05 -0.38 13.64
N LYS A 139 7.16 0.21 14.10
CA LYS A 139 7.66 1.47 13.53
C LYS A 139 7.96 1.34 12.03
N ILE A 140 8.60 0.23 11.64
CA ILE A 140 8.88 -0.05 10.22
C ILE A 140 7.58 -0.19 9.42
N GLN A 141 6.60 -0.93 9.96
CA GLN A 141 5.29 -1.13 9.34
C GLN A 141 4.48 0.17 9.20
N PHE A 142 4.60 1.08 10.18
CA PHE A 142 4.01 2.41 10.14
C PHE A 142 4.65 3.28 9.07
N VAL A 143 5.98 3.39 9.07
CA VAL A 143 6.73 4.14 8.06
C VAL A 143 6.39 3.64 6.66
N GLN A 144 6.37 2.31 6.47
CA GLN A 144 5.94 1.71 5.22
C GLN A 144 4.54 2.20 4.83
N SER A 145 3.53 2.06 5.70
CA SER A 145 2.16 2.45 5.36
C SER A 145 2.02 3.93 5.02
N VAL A 146 2.66 4.82 5.78
CA VAL A 146 2.61 6.26 5.52
C VAL A 146 3.29 6.60 4.20
N THR A 147 4.45 6.01 3.91
CA THR A 147 5.14 6.23 2.64
C THR A 147 4.30 5.74 1.46
N GLN A 148 3.67 4.57 1.57
CA GLN A 148 2.78 4.02 0.54
C GLN A 148 1.58 4.93 0.26
N ASP A 149 0.91 5.37 1.33
CA ASP A 149 -0.22 6.28 1.24
C ASP A 149 0.18 7.63 0.61
N CYS A 150 1.33 8.20 1.00
CA CYS A 150 1.85 9.44 0.39
C CYS A 150 2.18 9.28 -1.10
N LEU A 151 2.83 8.18 -1.49
CA LEU A 151 3.17 7.92 -2.89
C LEU A 151 1.92 7.79 -3.75
N GLN A 152 0.90 7.08 -3.26
CA GLN A 152 -0.37 6.93 -3.96
C GLN A 152 -1.11 8.27 -4.11
N LEU A 153 -1.09 9.12 -3.08
CA LEU A 153 -1.65 10.47 -3.16
C LEU A 153 -0.92 11.36 -4.16
N ILE A 154 0.42 11.33 -4.17
CA ILE A 154 1.23 12.08 -5.13
C ILE A 154 0.87 11.63 -6.56
N ASP A 155 0.75 10.33 -6.80
CA ASP A 155 0.41 9.82 -8.13
C ASP A 155 -0.98 10.29 -8.60
N ILE A 156 -2.00 10.21 -7.74
CA ILE A 156 -3.34 10.71 -8.06
C ILE A 156 -3.31 12.22 -8.32
N ILE A 157 -2.59 12.99 -7.50
CA ILE A 157 -2.52 14.44 -7.69
C ILE A 157 -1.85 14.77 -9.03
N ASN A 158 -0.74 14.10 -9.33
CA ASN A 158 0.00 14.28 -10.57
C ASN A 158 -0.86 13.91 -11.79
N SER A 159 -1.50 12.75 -11.76
CA SER A 159 -2.22 12.20 -12.91
C SER A 159 -3.59 12.82 -13.15
N TYR A 160 -4.32 13.22 -12.10
CA TYR A 160 -5.68 13.77 -12.24
C TYR A 160 -5.73 15.30 -12.26
N TYR A 161 -4.85 15.99 -11.52
CA TYR A 161 -4.88 17.44 -11.42
C TYR A 161 -3.72 18.09 -12.19
N ILE A 162 -2.47 17.69 -11.93
CA ILE A 162 -1.32 18.39 -12.52
C ILE A 162 -1.23 18.14 -14.02
N ALA A 163 -1.37 16.90 -14.48
CA ALA A 163 -1.25 16.53 -15.91
C ALA A 163 -2.25 17.27 -16.82
N LYS A 164 -3.34 17.81 -16.27
CA LYS A 164 -4.35 18.60 -17.02
C LYS A 164 -4.04 20.10 -17.07
N LEU A 165 -3.00 20.58 -16.38
CA LEU A 165 -2.60 21.99 -16.41
C LEU A 165 -1.91 22.40 -17.71
N ASN A 166 -1.38 21.43 -18.47
CA ASN A 166 -0.67 21.69 -19.70
C ASN A 166 -0.84 20.53 -20.68
N ASP A 167 -1.23 20.85 -21.92
CA ASP A 167 -1.51 19.89 -22.98
C ASP A 167 -0.26 19.41 -23.74
N PHE A 168 0.94 19.87 -23.37
CA PHE A 168 2.16 19.34 -23.98
C PHE A 168 2.38 17.87 -23.63
N LEU A 169 2.65 17.05 -24.65
CA LEU A 169 2.87 15.61 -24.53
C LEU A 169 3.94 15.23 -23.50
N TRP A 170 5.08 15.94 -23.49
CA TRP A 170 6.17 15.67 -22.55
C TRP A 170 5.76 15.91 -21.10
N PHE A 171 4.85 16.86 -20.86
CA PHE A 171 4.35 17.22 -19.55
C PHE A 171 3.37 16.14 -19.04
N GLN A 172 2.43 15.71 -19.89
CA GLN A 172 1.50 14.61 -19.60
C GLN A 172 2.25 13.29 -19.35
N PHE A 173 3.26 12.98 -20.16
CA PHE A 173 4.12 11.81 -19.95
C PHE A 173 4.79 11.82 -18.57
N LEU A 174 5.36 12.96 -18.17
CA LEU A 174 6.09 13.11 -16.92
C LEU A 174 5.16 12.90 -15.70
N PHE A 175 3.98 13.52 -15.71
CA PHE A 175 3.07 13.50 -14.57
C PHE A 175 2.11 12.31 -14.53
N VAL A 176 1.87 11.61 -15.64
CA VAL A 176 1.05 10.38 -15.65
C VAL A 176 1.93 9.14 -15.66
N THR A 177 2.74 8.96 -16.70
CA THR A 177 3.41 7.68 -16.96
C THR A 177 4.67 7.52 -16.10
N LEU A 178 5.54 8.54 -16.09
CA LEU A 178 6.77 8.50 -15.29
C LEU A 178 6.47 8.56 -13.80
N SER A 179 5.49 9.39 -13.39
CA SER A 179 4.95 9.40 -12.02
C SER A 179 4.52 7.99 -11.59
N PHE A 180 3.62 7.36 -12.34
CA PHE A 180 3.08 6.04 -12.01
C PHE A 180 4.16 4.95 -11.88
N LEU A 181 5.09 4.90 -12.84
CA LEU A 181 6.21 3.96 -12.81
C LEU A 181 7.14 4.21 -11.61
N SER A 182 7.48 5.47 -11.35
CA SER A 182 8.36 5.83 -10.24
C SER A 182 7.73 5.52 -8.89
N VAL A 183 6.44 5.83 -8.71
CA VAL A 183 5.68 5.56 -7.50
C VAL A 183 5.60 4.06 -7.23
N THR A 184 5.26 3.26 -8.26
CA THR A 184 5.20 1.80 -8.14
C THR A 184 6.57 1.20 -7.80
N ALA A 185 7.65 1.72 -8.42
CA ALA A 185 9.00 1.27 -8.14
C ALA A 185 9.44 1.61 -6.71
N ILE A 186 9.15 2.83 -6.24
CA ILE A 186 9.49 3.25 -4.87
C ILE A 186 8.66 2.48 -3.85
N ASP A 187 7.37 2.24 -4.10
CA ASP A 187 6.52 1.41 -3.23
C ASP A 187 7.13 0.00 -3.03
N GLY A 188 7.47 -0.67 -4.15
CA GLY A 188 8.13 -1.97 -4.11
C GLY A 188 9.47 -1.94 -3.38
N PHE A 189 10.25 -0.88 -3.57
CA PHE A 189 11.52 -0.67 -2.87
C PHE A 189 11.34 -0.48 -1.36
N VAL A 190 10.36 0.33 -0.94
CA VAL A 190 10.03 0.55 0.48
C VAL A 190 9.62 -0.76 1.13
N MET A 191 8.77 -1.56 0.48
CA MET A 191 8.40 -2.88 0.97
C MET A 191 9.63 -3.79 1.11
N PHE A 192 10.53 -3.79 0.13
CA PHE A 192 11.77 -4.58 0.18
C PHE A 192 12.69 -4.16 1.33
N VAL A 193 12.86 -2.86 1.57
CA VAL A 193 13.72 -2.34 2.65
C VAL A 193 13.11 -2.61 4.03
N CYS A 194 11.82 -2.36 4.19
CA CYS A 194 11.10 -2.47 5.45
C CYS A 194 10.87 -3.94 5.85
N GLN A 195 10.54 -4.81 4.91
CA GLN A 195 10.17 -6.19 5.21
C GLN A 195 11.39 -7.13 5.10
N SER A 196 12.12 -7.30 6.22
CA SER A 196 13.29 -8.20 6.27
C SER A 196 12.95 -9.66 5.95
N ASP A 197 11.68 -10.03 6.10
CA ASP A 197 11.18 -11.37 5.82
C ASP A 197 11.11 -11.66 4.30
N VAL A 198 11.06 -10.63 3.45
CA VAL A 198 11.10 -10.73 1.97
C VAL A 198 12.53 -10.92 1.44
N HIS A 199 13.55 -10.62 2.27
CA HIS A 199 14.95 -10.75 1.84
C HIS A 199 15.28 -12.21 1.54
N PRO A 200 15.96 -12.49 0.42
CA PRO A 200 16.33 -13.85 0.09
C PRO A 200 17.41 -14.37 1.06
N LYS A 201 17.49 -15.70 1.20
CA LYS A 201 18.25 -16.38 2.27
C LYS A 201 19.73 -15.96 2.36
N TRP A 202 20.35 -15.59 1.23
CA TRP A 202 21.73 -15.15 1.13
C TRP A 202 21.98 -13.77 1.77
N ILE A 203 21.06 -12.82 1.61
CA ILE A 203 21.11 -11.50 2.28
C ILE A 203 20.89 -11.66 3.78
N LYS A 204 19.94 -12.52 4.17
CA LYS A 204 19.72 -12.86 5.59
C LYS A 204 20.97 -13.48 6.22
N ARG A 205 21.65 -14.39 5.51
CA ARG A 205 22.88 -15.07 5.97
C ARG A 205 24.06 -14.09 6.16
N LYS A 206 24.25 -13.13 5.25
CA LYS A 206 25.24 -12.04 5.41
C LYS A 206 24.97 -11.17 6.63
N ARG A 207 23.70 -10.85 6.91
CA ARG A 207 23.31 -10.02 8.07
C ARG A 207 23.53 -10.75 9.39
N THR A 208 23.27 -12.06 9.45
CA THR A 208 23.59 -12.90 10.61
C THR A 208 25.10 -13.04 10.80
N GLY A 209 25.85 -13.26 9.71
CA GLY A 209 27.32 -13.33 9.75
C GLY A 209 27.99 -12.06 10.29
N ASN A 210 27.52 -10.88 9.87
CA ASN A 210 28.05 -9.60 10.36
C ASN A 210 27.67 -9.32 11.84
N ASN A 211 26.53 -9.81 12.32
CA ASN A 211 26.16 -9.67 13.73
C ASN A 211 27.01 -10.58 14.61
N VAL A 212 27.25 -11.84 14.20
CA VAL A 212 28.15 -12.76 14.92
C VAL A 212 29.57 -12.20 14.98
N LEU A 213 30.09 -11.68 13.85
CA LEU A 213 31.41 -11.07 13.81
C LEU A 213 31.53 -9.86 14.75
N LYS A 214 30.50 -8.99 14.81
CA LYS A 214 30.46 -7.87 15.75
C LYS A 214 30.41 -8.30 17.22
N THR A 215 29.69 -9.39 17.55
CA THR A 215 29.67 -9.92 18.91
C THR A 215 31.02 -10.50 19.32
N THR A 216 31.70 -11.21 18.40
CA THR A 216 33.04 -11.78 18.64
C THR A 216 34.11 -10.69 18.81
N ILE A 217 34.06 -9.62 18.01
CA ILE A 217 35.01 -8.50 18.12
C ILE A 217 34.77 -7.68 19.41
N SER A 218 33.51 -7.56 19.86
CA SER A 218 33.19 -6.87 21.12
C SER A 218 33.58 -7.67 22.36
N SER A 219 33.64 -9.01 22.30
CA SER A 219 34.12 -9.85 23.41
C SER A 219 35.65 -9.88 23.54
N THR A 220 36.40 -9.63 22.46
CA THR A 220 37.87 -9.60 22.47
C THR A 220 38.48 -8.28 22.96
N HIS A 221 37.66 -7.24 23.17
CA HIS A 221 38.10 -5.95 23.72
C HIS A 221 37.86 -5.79 25.24
N PHE A 222 37.39 -6.86 25.91
CA PHE A 222 37.17 -6.91 27.36
C PHE A 222 38.13 -7.86 28.10
N HIS A 223 39.26 -8.21 27.49
CA HIS A 223 40.36 -8.93 28.13
C HIS A 223 41.66 -8.14 28.04
#